data_AF-Q0JY32-F1
#
_entry.id   AF-Q0JY32-F1
#
_cell.length_a   1.000
_cell.length_b   1.000
_cell.length_c   1.000
_cell.angle_alpha   90.00
_cell.angle_beta   90.00
_cell.angle_gamma   90.00
#
_symmetry.space_group_name_H-M   'P 1'
#
loop_
_entity.id
_entity.type
_entity.pdbx_description
1 polymer ?
#
loop_
_entity_poly.entity_id
_entity_poly.type
_entity_poly.pdbx_seq_one_letter_code
_entity_poly.pdbx_strand_id
1 'polypeptide(L)'
;MPFRRFRRGTQKRVRFAATTRSAPCPHHTVAYHACSLPHSRKNDMRAIGNFLWFILGGVVMGLAWWLVGLLAFISIIGIPWGKACFVIGTFTFFPFGKQAISRRELSGRDDVGTGALGLVGNVLWFVFAGVWLAIGHVMAAVANFVTIIGIPFAIQHLKLAGIALAPIGQTVVTNEVADAARRDGARVQVDNLRR
;
A
#
# COMPACT_ATOMS: atom_id res chain seq x y z
N MET A 1 28.58 -56.90 -7.16
CA MET A 1 27.45 -56.53 -8.04
C MET A 1 26.26 -56.11 -7.17
N PRO A 2 25.49 -55.09 -7.59
CA PRO A 2 24.65 -54.22 -6.73
C PRO A 2 23.16 -54.61 -6.77
N PHE A 3 22.31 -54.05 -5.89
CA PHE A 3 20.91 -53.57 -6.13
C PHE A 3 20.30 -53.14 -4.77
N ARG A 4 20.25 -51.85 -4.42
CA ARG A 4 19.24 -50.79 -4.70
C ARG A 4 18.01 -50.73 -3.75
N ARG A 5 17.93 -49.57 -3.09
CA ARG A 5 16.75 -48.72 -2.72
C ARG A 5 15.71 -49.21 -1.70
N PHE A 6 15.60 -48.44 -0.62
CA PHE A 6 14.34 -47.78 -0.26
C PHE A 6 14.60 -46.39 0.34
N ARG A 7 13.84 -45.37 -0.09
CA ARG A 7 14.01 -43.94 0.21
C ARG A 7 12.81 -43.48 1.03
N ARG A 8 13.00 -43.06 2.29
CA ARG A 8 12.05 -42.24 3.06
C ARG A 8 12.78 -41.29 4.01
N GLY A 9 12.37 -40.02 3.95
CA GLY A 9 12.34 -39.03 5.04
C GLY A 9 13.65 -38.61 5.68
N THR A 10 14.01 -37.33 5.56
CA THR A 10 14.88 -36.67 6.56
C THR A 10 14.53 -35.20 6.72
N GLN A 11 13.68 -34.94 7.71
CA GLN A 11 13.64 -33.70 8.49
C GLN A 11 15.04 -33.47 9.09
N LYS A 12 15.78 -32.46 8.63
CA LYS A 12 17.02 -32.02 9.28
C LYS A 12 16.76 -30.77 10.10
N ARG A 13 16.58 -30.99 11.41
CA ARG A 13 16.91 -30.08 12.51
C ARG A 13 18.24 -29.37 12.21
N VAL A 14 18.21 -28.05 12.10
CA VAL A 14 19.42 -27.22 12.18
C VAL A 14 19.71 -27.01 13.66
N ARG A 15 20.84 -27.58 14.11
CA ARG A 15 21.36 -27.43 15.47
C ARG A 15 21.91 -26.02 15.67
N PHE A 16 21.55 -25.42 16.79
CA PHE A 16 22.24 -24.27 17.36
C PHE A 16 23.68 -24.66 17.72
N ALA A 17 24.65 -23.89 17.23
CA ALA A 17 26.00 -23.83 17.76
C ALA A 17 26.33 -22.34 17.95
N ALA A 18 26.40 -21.91 19.20
CA ALA A 18 26.92 -20.61 19.57
C ALA A 18 28.44 -20.62 19.35
N THR A 19 28.91 -19.71 18.49
CA THR A 19 30.31 -19.29 18.46
C THR A 19 30.32 -17.80 18.18
N THR A 20 30.74 -17.08 19.20
CA THR A 20 31.09 -15.67 19.23
C THR A 20 32.22 -15.39 18.25
N ARG A 21 31.93 -14.65 17.17
CA ARG A 21 32.90 -13.77 16.52
C ARG A 21 32.24 -12.43 16.22
N SER A 22 32.62 -11.47 17.04
CA SER A 22 32.50 -10.04 16.84
C SER A 22 33.12 -9.63 15.50
N ALA A 23 32.32 -9.02 14.64
CA ALA A 23 32.80 -8.12 13.59
C ALA A 23 32.34 -6.69 13.97
N PRO A 24 33.26 -5.72 14.04
CA PRO A 24 32.93 -4.33 14.35
C PRO A 24 32.43 -3.64 13.08
N CYS A 25 31.18 -3.19 13.07
CA CYS A 25 30.76 -2.18 12.08
C CYS A 25 31.23 -0.80 12.57
N PRO A 26 32.07 -0.09 11.81
CA PRO A 26 32.52 1.24 12.19
C PRO A 26 31.39 2.24 11.98
N HIS A 27 31.13 3.03 13.02
CA HIS A 27 30.66 4.41 12.99
C HIS A 27 29.69 4.82 11.86
N HIS A 28 28.39 4.77 12.17
CA HIS A 28 27.48 5.90 11.91
C HIS A 28 26.38 5.92 12.97
N THR A 29 26.83 6.07 14.22
CA THR A 29 26.03 6.55 15.35
C THR A 29 25.99 8.08 15.28
N VAL A 30 25.39 8.66 14.23
CA VAL A 30 25.11 10.10 14.17
C VAL A 30 23.80 10.32 13.42
N ALA A 31 22.85 10.96 14.12
CA ALA A 31 21.62 11.59 13.61
C ALA A 31 20.32 10.77 13.42
N TYR A 32 20.00 9.80 14.30
CA TYR A 32 18.58 9.38 14.49
C TYR A 32 17.79 10.31 15.43
N HIS A 33 18.44 11.37 15.94
CA HIS A 33 17.86 12.37 16.84
C HIS A 33 17.21 13.56 16.11
N ALA A 34 16.76 13.39 14.87
CA ALA A 34 15.91 14.38 14.22
C ALA A 34 14.44 14.09 14.54
N CYS A 35 13.97 14.64 15.66
CA CYS A 35 12.57 14.83 16.04
C CYS A 35 11.60 13.65 15.80
N SER A 36 11.84 12.52 16.48
CA SER A 36 10.80 11.52 16.73
C SER A 36 9.76 12.12 17.69
N LEU A 37 8.74 12.80 17.15
CA LEU A 37 7.56 13.20 17.93
C LEU A 37 7.04 11.99 18.74
N PRO A 38 6.66 12.17 20.02
CA PRO A 38 6.19 11.07 20.86
C PRO A 38 5.04 10.34 20.16
N HIS A 39 5.04 9.00 20.22
CA HIS A 39 4.07 8.13 19.53
C HIS A 39 2.61 8.58 19.77
N SER A 40 2.31 9.07 20.97
CA SER A 40 1.00 9.63 21.35
C SER A 40 0.57 10.83 20.47
N ARG A 41 1.40 11.86 20.29
CA ARG A 41 1.02 13.05 19.49
C ARG A 41 0.73 12.77 18.02
N LYS A 42 1.39 11.78 17.42
CA LYS A 42 1.15 11.42 16.01
C LYS A 42 -0.22 10.79 15.80
N ASN A 43 -0.72 10.06 16.81
CA ASN A 43 -2.01 9.38 16.74
C ASN A 43 -3.17 10.39 16.83
N ASP A 44 -3.03 11.41 17.66
CA ASP A 44 -4.04 12.47 17.85
C ASP A 44 -4.28 13.28 16.56
N MET A 45 -3.19 13.69 15.90
CA MET A 45 -3.28 14.45 14.64
C MET A 45 -3.92 13.63 13.51
N ARG A 46 -3.63 12.32 13.45
CA ARG A 46 -4.23 11.40 12.47
C ARG A 46 -5.72 11.21 12.74
N ALA A 47 -6.10 11.06 14.00
CA ALA A 47 -7.50 10.90 14.41
C ALA A 47 -8.33 12.13 14.04
N ILE A 48 -7.83 13.33 14.34
CA ILE A 48 -8.51 14.58 13.99
C ILE A 48 -8.67 14.72 12.47
N GLY A 49 -7.60 14.48 11.70
CA GLY A 49 -7.66 14.53 10.23
C GLY A 49 -8.66 13.52 9.66
N ASN A 50 -8.64 12.28 10.16
CA ASN A 50 -9.57 11.23 9.75
C ASN A 50 -11.02 11.58 10.08
N PHE A 51 -11.28 12.16 11.26
CA PHE A 51 -12.61 12.59 11.67
C PHE A 51 -13.15 13.70 10.76
N LEU A 52 -12.35 14.75 10.52
CA LEU A 52 -12.76 15.86 9.65
C LEU A 52 -12.99 15.37 8.21
N TRP A 53 -12.11 14.52 7.70
CA TRP A 53 -12.26 13.92 6.38
C TRP A 53 -13.51 13.06 6.23
N PHE A 54 -13.84 12.26 7.26
CA PHE A 54 -15.02 11.42 7.24
C PHE A 54 -16.29 12.25 6.99
N ILE A 55 -16.37 13.43 7.62
CA ILE A 55 -17.48 14.38 7.48
C ILE A 55 -17.43 15.13 6.13
N LEU A 56 -16.24 15.54 5.67
CA LEU A 56 -16.06 16.33 4.43
C LEU A 56 -16.28 15.55 3.12
N GLY A 57 -16.79 14.32 3.18
CA GLY A 57 -17.11 13.50 2.00
C GLY A 57 -16.28 12.22 1.86
N GLY A 58 -15.38 11.96 2.81
CA GLY A 58 -14.63 10.70 2.88
C GLY A 58 -15.53 9.47 2.99
N VAL A 59 -16.62 9.57 3.78
CA VAL A 59 -17.60 8.49 3.93
C VAL A 59 -18.33 8.17 2.62
N VAL A 60 -18.73 9.21 1.87
CA VAL A 60 -19.47 9.06 0.61
C VAL A 60 -18.60 8.34 -0.42
N MET A 61 -17.35 8.77 -0.57
CA MET A 61 -16.43 8.13 -1.50
C MET A 61 -16.04 6.71 -1.06
N GLY A 62 -15.82 6.47 0.24
CA GLY A 62 -15.53 5.13 0.75
C GLY A 62 -16.67 4.15 0.48
N LEU A 63 -17.93 4.60 0.64
CA LEU A 63 -19.12 3.81 0.31
C LEU A 63 -19.25 3.60 -1.20
N ALA A 64 -18.95 4.60 -2.04
CA ALA A 64 -18.95 4.43 -3.49
C ALA A 64 -17.97 3.33 -3.93
N TRP A 65 -16.78 3.29 -3.33
CA TRP A 65 -15.81 2.21 -3.57
C TRP A 65 -16.34 0.82 -3.18
N TRP A 66 -16.96 0.71 -2.01
CA TRP A 66 -17.57 -0.56 -1.57
C TRP A 66 -18.75 -0.97 -2.44
N LEU A 67 -19.58 -0.02 -2.87
CA LEU A 67 -20.68 -0.26 -3.80
C LEU A 67 -20.16 -0.80 -5.13
N VAL A 68 -19.16 -0.16 -5.73
CA VAL A 68 -18.52 -0.65 -6.96
C VAL A 68 -17.89 -2.03 -6.73
N GLY A 69 -17.26 -2.26 -5.58
CA GLY A 69 -16.73 -3.58 -5.20
C GLY A 69 -17.81 -4.66 -5.12
N LEU A 70 -18.98 -4.33 -4.56
CA LEU A 70 -20.12 -5.23 -4.47
C LEU A 70 -20.71 -5.51 -5.86
N LEU A 71 -20.88 -4.48 -6.70
CA LEU A 71 -21.31 -4.63 -8.09
C LEU A 71 -20.33 -5.48 -8.89
N ALA A 72 -19.02 -5.30 -8.66
CA ALA A 72 -17.99 -6.10 -9.29
C ALA A 72 -18.11 -7.59 -8.91
N PHE A 73 -18.44 -7.91 -7.66
CA PHE A 73 -18.72 -9.29 -7.25
C PHE A 73 -20.01 -9.86 -7.87
N ILE A 74 -21.07 -9.05 -7.96
CA ILE A 74 -22.33 -9.47 -8.59
C ILE A 74 -22.14 -9.75 -10.08
N SER A 75 -21.34 -8.93 -10.77
CA SER A 75 -21.09 -9.05 -12.20
C SER A 75 -20.31 -10.31 -12.61
N ILE A 76 -19.74 -11.06 -11.66
CA ILE A 76 -18.82 -12.21 -11.79
C ILE A 76 -17.52 -11.85 -12.55
N ILE A 77 -17.62 -11.17 -13.67
CA ILE A 77 -16.52 -10.64 -14.47
C ILE A 77 -15.66 -9.70 -13.63
N GLY A 78 -16.27 -8.88 -12.75
CA GLY A 78 -15.57 -7.92 -11.89
C GLY A 78 -14.83 -8.50 -10.68
N ILE A 79 -14.91 -9.82 -10.41
CA ILE A 79 -14.29 -10.46 -9.23
C ILE A 79 -12.80 -10.12 -9.04
N PRO A 80 -11.95 -10.06 -10.08
CA PRO A 80 -10.54 -9.70 -9.92
C PRO A 80 -10.31 -8.33 -9.24
N TRP A 81 -11.22 -7.38 -9.45
CA TRP A 81 -11.13 -6.03 -8.90
C TRP A 81 -11.84 -5.87 -7.56
N GLY A 82 -12.84 -6.71 -7.27
CA GLY A 82 -13.65 -6.60 -6.05
C GLY A 82 -12.81 -6.45 -4.78
N LYS A 83 -11.79 -7.31 -4.58
CA LYS A 83 -10.87 -7.20 -3.44
C LYS A 83 -10.17 -5.84 -3.37
N ALA A 84 -9.70 -5.32 -4.51
CA ALA A 84 -9.00 -4.04 -4.54
C ALA A 84 -9.95 -2.89 -4.13
N CYS A 85 -11.21 -2.93 -4.56
CA CYS A 85 -12.22 -1.94 -4.16
C CYS A 85 -12.42 -1.87 -2.64
N PHE A 86 -12.47 -3.02 -1.96
CA PHE A 86 -12.61 -3.02 -0.49
C PHE A 86 -11.35 -2.49 0.20
N VAL A 87 -10.15 -2.81 -0.30
CA VAL A 87 -8.88 -2.31 0.24
C VAL A 87 -8.79 -0.79 0.08
N ILE A 88 -9.03 -0.27 -1.12
CA ILE A 88 -8.95 1.17 -1.41
C ILE A 88 -10.14 1.92 -0.80
N GLY A 89 -11.33 1.34 -0.75
CA GLY A 89 -12.49 1.91 -0.06
C GLY A 89 -12.24 2.06 1.44
N THR A 90 -11.66 1.04 2.08
CA THR A 90 -11.26 1.11 3.50
C THR A 90 -10.21 2.20 3.75
N PHE A 91 -9.28 2.38 2.80
CA PHE A 91 -8.31 3.47 2.84
C PHE A 91 -8.95 4.84 2.62
N THR A 92 -9.96 4.91 1.77
CA THR A 92 -10.71 6.14 1.49
C THR A 92 -11.48 6.61 2.71
N PHE A 93 -11.96 5.74 3.60
CA PHE A 93 -12.57 6.19 4.87
C PHE A 93 -11.58 6.87 5.81
N PHE A 94 -10.35 6.34 5.89
CA PHE A 94 -9.33 6.78 6.84
C PHE A 94 -7.95 6.90 6.18
N PRO A 95 -7.72 7.97 5.40
CA PRO A 95 -6.50 8.11 4.61
C PRO A 95 -5.28 8.52 5.45
N PHE A 96 -5.47 9.17 6.60
CA PHE A 96 -4.35 9.72 7.36
C PHE A 96 -3.59 8.62 8.11
N GLY A 97 -2.27 8.63 7.98
CA GLY A 97 -1.36 7.63 8.57
C GLY A 97 -1.13 6.39 7.71
N LYS A 98 -1.76 6.32 6.52
CA LYS A 98 -1.62 5.22 5.59
C LYS A 98 -1.19 5.72 4.21
N GLN A 99 -0.52 4.87 3.46
CA GLN A 99 -0.11 5.11 2.08
C GLN A 99 -0.45 3.90 1.22
N ALA A 100 -0.92 4.16 0.00
CA ALA A 100 -1.00 3.16 -1.04
C ALA A 100 0.39 3.05 -1.70
N ILE A 101 0.96 1.86 -1.65
CA ILE A 101 2.22 1.52 -2.31
C ILE A 101 2.00 0.33 -3.22
N SER A 102 2.85 0.20 -4.25
CA SER A 102 2.79 -0.98 -5.10
C SER A 102 3.21 -2.22 -4.30
N ARG A 103 2.57 -3.36 -4.54
CA ARG A 103 2.92 -4.62 -3.87
C ARG A 103 4.34 -5.07 -4.24
N ARG A 104 4.81 -4.68 -5.43
CA ARG A 104 6.18 -4.86 -5.91
C ARG A 104 7.18 -4.13 -5.01
N GLU A 105 6.90 -2.89 -4.63
CA GLU A 105 7.74 -2.10 -3.72
C GLU A 105 7.77 -2.70 -2.31
N LEU A 106 6.66 -3.27 -1.83
CA LEU A 106 6.61 -3.90 -0.50
C LEU A 106 7.28 -5.28 -0.45
N SER A 107 7.06 -6.13 -1.45
CA SER A 107 7.49 -7.53 -1.43
C SER A 107 8.78 -7.80 -2.21
N GLY A 108 9.24 -6.84 -3.01
CA GLY A 108 10.41 -6.99 -3.89
C GLY A 108 10.25 -8.05 -4.99
N ARG A 109 9.02 -8.53 -5.23
CA ARG A 109 8.69 -9.58 -6.20
C ARG A 109 7.55 -9.13 -7.09
N ASP A 110 7.63 -9.53 -8.36
CA ASP A 110 6.56 -9.34 -9.32
C ASP A 110 5.47 -10.41 -9.07
N ASP A 111 4.21 -9.98 -9.05
CA ASP A 111 3.04 -10.83 -8.93
C ASP A 111 2.10 -10.66 -10.14
N VAL A 112 1.10 -11.53 -10.25
CA VAL A 112 0.12 -11.52 -11.36
C VAL A 112 -0.57 -10.15 -11.51
N GLY A 113 -0.73 -9.41 -10.40
CA GLY A 113 -1.34 -8.07 -10.38
C GLY A 113 -0.37 -6.92 -10.67
N THR A 114 0.94 -7.12 -10.62
CA THR A 114 1.96 -6.09 -10.90
C THR A 114 2.67 -6.29 -12.24
N GLY A 115 2.46 -7.43 -12.89
CA GLY A 115 2.91 -7.70 -14.26
C GLY A 115 1.92 -7.28 -15.36
N ALA A 116 2.10 -7.84 -16.56
CA ALA A 116 1.31 -7.50 -17.76
C ALA A 116 -0.20 -7.74 -17.61
N LEU A 117 -0.60 -8.79 -16.87
CA LEU A 117 -2.02 -9.08 -16.60
C LEU A 117 -2.67 -8.01 -15.71
N GLY A 118 -1.91 -7.47 -14.75
CA GLY A 118 -2.35 -6.32 -13.93
C GLY A 118 -2.57 -5.07 -14.76
N LEU A 119 -1.72 -4.81 -15.76
CA LEU A 119 -1.87 -3.69 -16.68
C LEU A 119 -3.16 -3.82 -17.50
N VAL A 120 -3.39 -4.97 -18.13
CA VAL A 120 -4.63 -5.25 -18.89
C VAL A 120 -5.86 -5.08 -18.00
N GLY A 121 -5.79 -5.61 -16.77
CA GLY A 121 -6.86 -5.44 -15.80
C GLY A 121 -7.13 -3.97 -15.44
N ASN A 122 -6.09 -3.16 -15.28
CA ASN A 122 -6.24 -1.74 -14.99
C ASN A 122 -6.84 -0.96 -16.18
N VAL A 123 -6.49 -1.32 -17.41
CA VAL A 123 -7.08 -0.69 -18.62
C VAL A 123 -8.59 -0.99 -18.71
N LEU A 124 -8.98 -2.26 -18.51
CA LEU A 124 -10.40 -2.61 -18.49
C LEU A 124 -11.14 -1.87 -17.37
N TRP A 125 -10.57 -1.86 -16.16
CA TRP A 125 -11.13 -1.14 -15.03
C TRP A 125 -11.32 0.34 -15.28
N PHE A 126 -10.31 1.00 -15.86
CA PHE A 126 -10.33 2.43 -16.15
C PHE A 126 -11.59 2.83 -16.92
N VAL A 127 -11.96 2.04 -17.93
CA VAL A 127 -13.13 2.29 -18.78
C VAL A 127 -14.45 2.03 -18.04
N PHE A 128 -14.54 0.92 -17.30
CA PHE A 128 -15.81 0.51 -16.69
C PHE A 128 -16.14 1.24 -15.38
N ALA A 129 -15.16 1.48 -14.51
CA ALA A 129 -15.39 1.96 -13.14
C ALA A 129 -14.36 3.01 -12.67
N GLY A 130 -13.11 2.91 -13.12
CA GLY A 130 -12.02 3.76 -12.67
C GLY A 130 -12.25 5.24 -12.97
N VAL A 131 -12.68 5.57 -14.20
CA VAL A 131 -12.97 6.97 -14.58
C VAL A 131 -14.10 7.57 -13.75
N TRP A 132 -15.16 6.80 -13.48
CA TRP A 132 -16.32 7.26 -12.71
C TRP A 132 -15.96 7.54 -11.24
N LEU A 133 -15.19 6.66 -10.61
CA LEU A 133 -14.68 6.86 -9.25
C LEU A 133 -13.69 8.03 -9.18
N ALA A 134 -12.82 8.17 -10.18
CA ALA A 134 -11.88 9.29 -10.27
C ALA A 134 -12.61 10.62 -10.42
N ILE A 135 -13.65 10.70 -11.26
CA ILE A 135 -14.50 11.88 -11.38
C ILE A 135 -15.18 12.19 -10.04
N GLY A 136 -15.72 11.19 -9.34
CA GLY A 136 -16.26 11.37 -7.98
C GLY A 136 -15.26 12.01 -7.02
N HIS A 137 -14.01 11.55 -7.04
CA HIS A 137 -12.94 12.15 -6.26
C HIS A 137 -12.57 13.56 -6.71
N VAL A 138 -12.53 13.84 -8.01
CA VAL A 138 -12.26 15.19 -8.54
C VAL A 138 -13.37 16.16 -8.14
N MET A 139 -14.64 15.76 -8.22
CA MET A 139 -15.78 16.58 -7.77
C MET A 139 -15.69 16.86 -6.27
N ALA A 140 -15.38 15.84 -5.45
CA ALA A 140 -15.16 16.02 -4.02
C ALA A 140 -13.95 16.92 -3.72
N ALA A 141 -12.89 16.87 -4.54
CA ALA A 141 -11.75 17.77 -4.43
C ALA A 141 -12.15 19.22 -4.71
N VAL A 142 -12.89 19.47 -5.79
CA VAL A 142 -13.39 20.80 -6.16
C VAL A 142 -14.30 21.37 -5.07
N ALA A 143 -15.21 20.55 -4.52
CA ALA A 143 -16.08 20.95 -3.42
C ALA A 143 -15.29 21.37 -2.17
N ASN A 144 -14.26 20.60 -1.81
CA ASN A 144 -13.40 20.93 -0.68
C ASN A 144 -12.52 22.16 -0.93
N PHE A 145 -12.13 22.42 -2.19
CA PHE A 145 -11.30 23.57 -2.57
C PHE A 145 -11.96 24.92 -2.30
N VAL A 146 -13.29 24.97 -2.18
CA VAL A 146 -14.05 26.19 -1.86
C VAL A 146 -13.70 26.74 -0.47
N THR A 147 -13.20 25.89 0.44
CA THR A 147 -12.85 26.29 1.80
C THR A 147 -11.33 26.28 2.00
N ILE A 148 -10.80 27.27 2.72
CA ILE A 148 -9.36 27.34 3.05
C ILE A 148 -8.92 26.08 3.84
N ILE A 149 -9.78 25.61 4.74
CA ILE A 149 -9.54 24.39 5.55
C ILE A 149 -9.62 23.12 4.69
N GLY A 150 -10.38 23.14 3.59
CA GLY A 150 -10.60 22.02 2.69
C GLY A 150 -9.46 21.76 1.69
N ILE A 151 -8.59 22.75 1.41
CA ILE A 151 -7.43 22.62 0.51
C ILE A 151 -6.59 21.35 0.77
N PRO A 152 -6.14 21.05 2.01
CA PRO A 152 -5.39 19.82 2.28
C PRO A 152 -6.18 18.54 1.95
N PHE A 153 -7.50 18.54 2.14
CA PHE A 153 -8.36 17.41 1.82
C PHE A 153 -8.63 17.30 0.32
N ALA A 154 -8.72 18.41 -0.41
CA ALA A 154 -8.84 18.42 -1.85
C ALA A 154 -7.65 17.71 -2.52
N ILE A 155 -6.42 18.01 -2.08
CA ILE A 155 -5.21 17.34 -2.57
C ILE A 155 -5.26 15.83 -2.26
N GLN A 156 -5.79 15.44 -1.11
CA GLN A 156 -5.94 14.04 -0.75
C GLN A 156 -6.95 13.30 -1.64
N HIS A 157 -8.08 13.95 -2.00
CA HIS A 157 -9.02 13.41 -2.97
C HIS A 157 -8.39 13.23 -4.35
N LEU A 158 -7.55 14.18 -4.82
CA LEU A 158 -6.83 14.02 -6.09
C LEU A 158 -5.83 12.84 -6.06
N LYS A 159 -5.15 12.60 -4.94
CA LYS A 159 -4.29 11.41 -4.77
C LYS A 159 -5.10 10.12 -4.87
N LEU A 160 -6.26 10.07 -4.22
CA LEU A 160 -7.17 8.92 -4.31
C LEU A 160 -7.75 8.75 -5.72
N ALA A 161 -8.01 9.85 -6.44
CA ALA A 161 -8.41 9.79 -7.84
C ALA A 161 -7.35 9.09 -8.71
N GLY A 162 -6.06 9.40 -8.49
CA GLY A 162 -4.96 8.70 -9.18
C GLY A 162 -4.93 7.21 -8.89
N ILE A 163 -5.12 6.81 -7.63
CA ILE A 163 -5.21 5.39 -7.22
C ILE A 163 -6.47 4.73 -7.82
N ALA A 164 -7.55 5.48 -8.01
CA ALA A 164 -8.81 4.98 -8.55
C ALA A 164 -8.70 4.47 -9.99
N LEU A 165 -7.78 5.06 -10.78
CA LEU A 165 -7.56 4.68 -12.17
C LEU A 165 -6.91 3.30 -12.31
N ALA A 166 -6.02 2.93 -11.38
CA ALA A 166 -5.24 1.71 -11.44
C ALA A 166 -5.15 1.03 -10.05
N PRO A 167 -6.23 0.40 -9.58
CA PRO A 167 -6.27 -0.19 -8.24
C PRO A 167 -5.53 -1.54 -8.16
N ILE A 168 -5.30 -2.24 -9.28
CA ILE A 168 -4.62 -3.53 -9.25
C ILE A 168 -3.13 -3.35 -8.94
N GLY A 169 -2.61 -4.21 -8.08
CA GLY A 169 -1.21 -4.20 -7.67
C GLY A 169 -0.91 -3.19 -6.55
N GLN A 170 -1.89 -2.41 -6.11
CA GLN A 170 -1.76 -1.52 -4.96
C GLN A 170 -2.11 -2.23 -3.65
N THR A 171 -1.43 -1.85 -2.59
CA THR A 171 -1.73 -2.27 -1.22
C THR A 171 -1.59 -1.09 -0.27
N VAL A 172 -2.38 -1.09 0.79
CA VAL A 172 -2.42 0.01 1.76
C VAL A 172 -1.67 -0.43 3.02
N VAL A 173 -0.61 0.29 3.36
CA VAL A 173 0.20 0.05 4.56
C VAL A 173 0.32 1.33 5.38
N THR A 174 0.84 1.24 6.60
CA THR A 174 1.11 2.44 7.40
C THR A 174 2.30 3.20 6.82
N ASN A 175 2.37 4.51 7.10
CA ASN A 175 3.48 5.35 6.61
C ASN A 175 4.86 4.79 7.03
N GLU A 176 4.97 4.25 8.23
CA GLU A 176 6.21 3.71 8.77
C GLU A 176 6.68 2.49 7.98
N VAL A 177 5.75 1.62 7.58
CA VAL A 177 6.04 0.43 6.77
C VAL A 177 6.41 0.82 5.34
N ALA A 178 5.70 1.79 4.75
CA ALA A 178 6.04 2.31 3.43
C ALA A 178 7.44 2.94 3.40
N ASP A 179 7.80 3.72 4.43
CA ASP A 179 9.12 4.34 4.54
C ASP A 179 10.23 3.30 4.76
N ALA A 180 9.96 2.24 5.53
CA ALA A 180 10.89 1.13 5.69
C ALA A 180 11.12 0.39 4.35
N ALA A 181 10.05 0.05 3.63
CA ALA A 181 10.14 -0.62 2.33
C ALA A 181 10.96 0.20 1.30
N ARG A 182 10.73 1.52 1.24
CA ARG A 182 11.52 2.43 0.38
C ARG A 182 12.99 2.48 0.75
N ARG A 183 13.32 2.53 2.05
CA ARG A 183 14.71 2.53 2.52
C ARG A 183 15.43 1.25 2.18
N ASP A 184 14.77 0.11 2.32
CA ASP A 184 15.37 -1.20 1.98
C ASP A 184 15.58 -1.32 0.46
N GLY A 185 14.62 -0.87 -0.36
CA GLY A 185 14.80 -0.78 -1.82
C GLY A 185 15.98 0.11 -2.22
N ALA A 186 16.10 1.29 -1.61
CA ALA A 186 17.22 2.20 -1.85
C ALA A 186 18.58 1.60 -1.43
N ARG A 187 18.63 0.86 -0.32
CA ARG A 187 19.85 0.16 0.13
C ARG A 187 20.31 -0.87 -0.88
N VAL A 188 19.40 -1.71 -1.37
CA VAL A 188 19.70 -2.72 -2.40
C VAL A 188 20.23 -2.04 -3.68
N GLN A 189 19.64 -0.92 -4.07
CA GLN A 189 20.10 -0.16 -5.24
C GLN A 189 21.53 0.38 -5.05
N VAL A 190 21.84 0.95 -3.89
CA VAL A 190 23.19 1.44 -3.58
C VAL A 190 24.21 0.30 -3.57
N ASP A 191 23.86 -0.84 -2.98
CA ASP A 191 24.75 -2.01 -2.94
C ASP A 191 25.00 -2.60 -4.33
N ASN A 192 24.02 -2.53 -5.24
CA ASN A 192 24.19 -2.93 -6.63
C ASN A 192 25.13 -1.98 -7.39
N LEU A 193 25.09 -0.67 -7.09
CA LEU A 193 25.98 0.32 -7.70
C LEU A 193 27.44 0.24 -7.20
N ARG A 194 27.65 -0.40 -6.05
CA ARG A 194 28.99 -0.62 -5.47
C ARG A 194 29.73 -1.84 -6.03
N ARG A 195 29.03 -2.70 -6.78
CA ARG A 195 29.60 -3.90 -7.40
C ARG A 195 30.10 -3.61 -8.80
#